data_AF-A0A970AUM5-F1
#
_entry.id   AF-A0A970AUM5-F1
#
_cell.length_a   1.000
_cell.length_b   1.000
_cell.length_c   1.000
_cell.angle_alpha   90.00
_cell.angle_beta   90.00
_cell.angle_gamma   90.00
#
_symmetry.space_group_name_H-M   'P 1'
#
loop_
_entity.id
_entity.type
_entity.pdbx_description
1 polymer ?
#
loop_
_entity_poly.entity_id
_entity_poly.type
_entity_poly.pdbx_seq_one_letter_code
_entity_poly.pdbx_strand_id
1 'polypeptide(L)'
;MQKSIRKIINKQVNKLLNKRVKVNIKYLKSDGTKFTKSERLSAKDHIKALEYNTPKIIIDLYEKQWGINKVDNRNKNYELHFNLNLIKFGTIDQIQYVVAHEIAHIFYRNHDQEFYNLLRDYTGWGEKKLRNFWDSDFAKLVS
;
A
#
# COMPACT_ATOMS: atom_id res chain seq x y z
N MET A 1 -23.75 3.34 3.62
CA MET A 1 -22.81 2.72 2.66
C MET A 1 -21.37 3.25 2.80
N GLN A 2 -21.10 4.54 2.60
CA GLN A 2 -19.72 5.09 2.65
C GLN A 2 -18.99 4.93 4.00
N LYS A 3 -19.67 5.10 5.14
CA LYS A 3 -19.08 4.88 6.48
C LYS A 3 -18.59 3.43 6.68
N SER A 4 -19.33 2.45 6.16
CA SER A 4 -19.00 1.02 6.29
C SER A 4 -17.76 0.65 5.48
N ILE A 5 -17.62 1.19 4.26
CA ILE A 5 -16.47 0.89 3.42
C ILE A 5 -15.21 1.62 3.89
N ARG A 6 -15.33 2.87 4.36
CA ARG A 6 -14.21 3.57 5.00
C ARG A 6 -13.68 2.80 6.21
N LYS A 7 -14.57 2.19 6.99
CA LYS A 7 -14.19 1.31 8.11
C LYS A 7 -13.43 0.05 7.63
N ILE A 8 -13.82 -0.54 6.50
CA ILE A 8 -13.13 -1.69 5.90
C ILE A 8 -11.73 -1.29 5.42
N ILE A 9 -11.59 -0.18 4.69
CA ILE A 9 -10.30 0.32 4.22
C ILE A 9 -9.39 0.64 5.41
N ASN A 10 -9.88 1.40 6.40
CA ASN A 10 -9.10 1.70 7.61
C ASN A 10 -8.64 0.42 8.32
N LYS A 11 -9.52 -0.59 8.43
CA LYS A 11 -9.17 -1.88 9.03
C LYS A 11 -8.08 -2.61 8.23
N GLN A 12 -8.16 -2.61 6.90
CA GLN A 12 -7.15 -3.23 6.04
C GLN A 12 -5.81 -2.48 6.11
N VAL A 13 -5.83 -1.15 6.00
CA VAL A 13 -4.64 -0.30 6.13
C VAL A 13 -3.96 -0.57 7.48
N ASN A 14 -4.69 -0.49 8.59
CA ASN A 14 -4.12 -0.74 9.91
C ASN A 14 -3.61 -2.17 10.07
N LYS A 15 -4.28 -3.17 9.49
CA LYS A 15 -3.81 -4.57 9.50
C LYS A 15 -2.47 -4.71 8.77
N LEU A 16 -2.34 -4.10 7.59
CA LEU A 16 -1.13 -4.20 6.76
C LEU A 16 0.05 -3.43 7.37
N LEU A 17 -0.19 -2.21 7.87
CA LEU A 17 0.81 -1.43 8.60
C LEU A 17 1.34 -2.21 9.81
N ASN A 18 0.44 -2.76 10.64
CA ASN A 18 0.83 -3.55 11.82
C ASN A 18 1.58 -4.84 11.47
N LYS A 19 1.23 -5.51 10.36
CA LYS A 19 1.96 -6.69 9.88
C LYS A 19 3.42 -6.34 9.59
N ARG A 20 3.68 -5.19 8.96
CA ARG A 20 5.04 -4.80 8.60
C ARG A 20 5.84 -4.19 9.75
N VAL A 21 5.22 -3.45 10.68
CA VAL A 21 5.89 -2.99 11.91
C VAL A 21 6.53 -4.18 12.64
N LYS A 22 5.80 -5.31 12.75
CA LYS A 22 6.31 -6.53 13.38
C LYS A 22 7.44 -7.23 12.60
N VAL A 23 7.44 -7.16 11.27
CA VAL A 23 8.48 -7.77 10.41
C VAL A 23 9.73 -6.89 10.31
N ASN A 24 9.57 -5.56 10.23
CA ASN A 24 10.68 -4.61 10.21
C ASN A 24 11.45 -4.55 11.55
N ILE A 25 10.82 -4.95 12.66
CA ILE A 25 11.55 -5.21 13.92
C ILE A 25 12.52 -6.41 13.77
N LYS A 26 12.40 -7.26 12.74
CA LYS A 26 13.15 -8.53 12.57
C LYS A 26 14.19 -8.59 11.42
N TYR A 27 14.62 -7.45 10.84
CA TYR A 27 15.94 -7.31 10.20
C TYR A 27 16.22 -7.96 8.82
N LEU A 28 15.25 -8.24 7.95
CA LEU A 28 15.53 -8.85 6.63
C LEU A 28 14.81 -8.17 5.45
N LYS A 29 15.54 -8.03 4.34
CA LYS A 29 15.02 -7.77 2.99
C LYS A 29 14.22 -9.00 2.52
N SER A 30 13.42 -8.80 1.49
CA SER A 30 12.54 -9.84 0.94
C SER A 30 13.25 -11.07 0.34
N ASP A 31 14.52 -10.92 -0.01
CA ASP A 31 15.42 -11.98 -0.47
C ASP A 31 16.10 -12.74 0.69
N GLY A 32 15.76 -12.42 1.94
CA GLY A 32 16.37 -13.01 3.14
C GLY A 32 17.74 -12.42 3.50
N THR A 33 18.19 -11.37 2.80
CA THR A 33 19.41 -10.63 3.17
C THR A 33 19.12 -9.58 4.23
N LYS A 34 20.16 -9.05 4.89
CA LYS A 34 19.99 -7.99 5.89
C LYS A 34 20.01 -6.63 5.22
N PHE A 35 19.14 -5.72 5.67
CA PHE A 35 19.23 -4.31 5.28
C PHE A 35 20.59 -3.70 5.65
N THR A 36 21.13 -2.88 4.75
CA THR A 36 22.33 -2.08 5.03
C THR A 36 22.05 -1.04 6.13
N LYS A 37 23.08 -0.37 6.67
CA LYS A 37 22.91 0.62 7.75
C LYS A 37 22.07 1.82 7.31
N SER A 38 22.27 2.32 6.09
CA SER A 38 21.51 3.46 5.54
C SER A 38 20.03 3.11 5.31
N GLU A 39 19.76 1.94 4.74
CA GLU A 39 18.39 1.44 4.53
C GLU A 39 17.68 1.18 5.87
N ARG A 40 18.39 0.64 6.88
CA ARG A 40 17.85 0.46 8.23
C ARG A 40 17.42 1.78 8.86
N LEU A 41 18.18 2.85 8.67
CA LEU A 41 17.83 4.17 9.21
C LEU A 41 16.60 4.76 8.51
N SER A 42 16.54 4.69 7.16
CA SER A 42 15.36 5.13 6.40
C SER A 42 14.10 4.33 6.75
N ALA A 43 14.19 3.00 6.82
CA ALA A 43 13.05 2.16 7.20
C ALA A 43 12.58 2.46 8.63
N LYS A 44 13.51 2.61 9.60
CA LYS A 44 13.19 3.01 10.97
C LYS A 44 12.49 4.35 11.03
N ASP A 45 12.93 5.31 10.24
CA ASP A 45 12.33 6.64 10.17
C ASP A 45 10.89 6.60 9.64
N HIS A 46 10.63 5.80 8.60
CA HIS A 46 9.29 5.65 8.03
C HIS A 46 8.36 4.89 8.99
N ILE A 47 8.86 3.87 9.70
CA ILE A 47 8.09 3.17 10.74
C ILE A 47 7.77 4.11 11.88
N LYS A 48 8.77 4.85 12.37
CA LYS A 48 8.57 5.83 13.43
C LYS A 48 7.54 6.88 13.01
N ALA A 49 7.63 7.40 11.78
CA ALA A 49 6.61 8.30 11.24
C ALA A 49 5.20 7.67 11.24
N LEU A 50 5.07 6.38 10.92
CA LEU A 50 3.80 5.66 10.96
C LEU A 50 3.28 5.35 12.38
N GLU A 51 4.18 5.17 13.35
CA GLU A 51 3.84 5.00 14.77
C GLU A 51 3.25 6.28 15.36
N TYR A 52 3.75 7.45 14.94
CA TYR A 52 3.24 8.75 15.40
C TYR A 52 2.10 9.28 14.54
N ASN A 53 2.12 9.03 13.22
CA ASN A 53 1.14 9.54 12.25
C ASN A 53 0.63 8.41 11.34
N THR A 54 -0.59 7.96 11.60
CA THR A 54 -1.30 7.07 10.67
C THR A 54 -1.56 7.80 9.35
N PRO A 55 -1.35 7.17 8.17
CA PRO A 55 -1.63 7.81 6.90
C PRO A 55 -3.06 8.32 6.83
N LYS A 56 -3.22 9.56 6.37
CA LYS A 56 -4.54 10.15 6.16
C LYS A 56 -5.18 9.50 4.94
N ILE A 57 -6.39 8.97 5.12
CA ILE A 57 -7.13 8.29 4.04
C ILE A 57 -8.14 9.26 3.43
N ILE A 58 -7.99 9.49 2.12
CA ILE A 58 -8.83 10.36 1.30
C ILE A 58 -9.54 9.48 0.27
N ILE A 59 -10.84 9.70 0.08
CA ILE A 59 -11.64 9.02 -0.93
C ILE A 59 -12.26 10.11 -1.79
N ASP A 60 -11.95 10.10 -3.08
CA ASP A 60 -12.41 11.11 -4.03
C ASP A 60 -12.59 10.52 -5.44
N LEU A 61 -13.25 11.23 -6.34
CA LEU A 61 -13.34 10.83 -7.74
C LEU A 61 -12.03 11.18 -8.46
N TYR A 62 -11.42 10.17 -9.09
CA TYR A 62 -10.26 10.34 -9.96
C TYR A 62 -10.57 9.80 -11.35
N GLU A 63 -10.07 10.46 -12.39
CA GLU A 63 -10.35 10.05 -13.77
C GLU A 63 -9.48 8.88 -14.23
N LYS A 64 -8.20 8.83 -13.81
CA LYS A 64 -7.21 7.90 -14.37
C LYS A 64 -6.56 6.97 -13.36
N GLN A 65 -6.68 7.28 -12.06
CA GLN A 65 -5.97 6.56 -10.99
C GLN A 65 -6.98 5.88 -10.06
N TRP A 66 -6.65 4.67 -9.61
CA TRP A 66 -7.42 3.95 -8.60
C TRP A 66 -6.92 4.18 -7.18
N GLY A 67 -5.63 4.52 -7.04
CA GLY A 67 -4.96 4.89 -5.79
C GLY A 67 -3.83 5.89 -6.04
N ILE A 68 -3.51 6.69 -5.02
CA ILE A 68 -2.35 7.60 -5.01
C ILE A 68 -1.75 7.65 -3.61
N ASN A 69 -0.45 7.43 -3.50
CA ASN A 69 0.36 7.74 -2.33
C ASN A 69 1.01 9.13 -2.47
N LYS A 70 0.72 10.03 -1.53
CA LYS A 70 1.43 11.31 -1.38
C LYS A 70 2.26 11.29 -0.10
N VAL A 71 3.49 11.77 -0.21
CA VAL A 71 4.41 11.94 0.92
C VAL A 71 4.83 13.40 1.02
N ASP A 72 4.65 14.00 2.19
CA ASP A 72 5.32 15.24 2.55
C ASP A 72 6.71 14.90 3.11
N ASN A 73 7.74 15.08 2.28
CA ASN A 73 9.12 14.74 2.64
C ASN A 73 9.66 15.54 3.83
N ARG A 74 9.06 16.69 4.17
CA ARG A 74 9.52 17.53 5.29
C ARG A 74 9.02 17.00 6.62
N ASN A 75 7.79 16.53 6.66
CA ASN A 75 7.12 16.09 7.89
C ASN A 75 6.92 14.56 7.95
N LYS A 76 7.34 13.82 6.91
CA LYS A 76 7.12 12.38 6.73
C LYS A 76 5.65 11.98 6.92
N ASN A 77 4.74 12.86 6.51
CA ASN A 77 3.30 12.61 6.54
C ASN A 77 2.86 11.94 5.25
N TYR A 78 1.96 10.96 5.39
CA TYR A 78 1.45 10.18 4.27
C TYR A 78 -0.04 10.44 4.06
N GLU A 79 -0.42 10.65 2.81
CA GLU A 79 -1.82 10.63 2.39
C GLU A 79 -2.02 9.48 1.40
N LEU A 80 -3.01 8.63 1.68
CA LEU A 80 -3.45 7.55 0.79
C LEU A 80 -4.80 7.95 0.20
N HIS A 81 -4.80 8.21 -1.10
CA HIS A 81 -6.00 8.54 -1.85
C HIS A 81 -6.51 7.29 -2.56
N PHE A 82 -7.82 7.06 -2.49
CA PHE A 82 -8.48 5.98 -3.21
C PHE A 82 -9.63 6.52 -4.03
N ASN A 83 -9.77 6.00 -5.24
CA ASN A 83 -10.86 6.41 -6.13
C ASN A 83 -12.21 5.93 -5.62
N LEU A 84 -13.19 6.83 -5.57
CA LEU A 84 -14.55 6.51 -5.17
C LEU A 84 -15.16 5.41 -6.06
N ASN A 85 -14.79 5.32 -7.34
CA ASN A 85 -15.27 4.26 -8.22
C ASN A 85 -14.70 2.89 -7.84
N LEU A 86 -13.44 2.81 -7.39
CA LEU A 86 -12.89 1.57 -6.82
C LEU A 86 -13.73 1.11 -5.62
N ILE A 87 -14.14 2.07 -4.80
CA ILE A 87 -14.90 1.80 -3.58
C ILE A 87 -16.34 1.39 -3.89
N LYS A 88 -16.95 1.95 -4.93
CA LYS A 88 -18.33 1.64 -5.32
C LYS A 88 -18.47 0.34 -6.10
N PHE A 89 -17.52 0.06 -6.99
CA PHE A 89 -17.66 -0.97 -8.01
C PHE A 89 -16.60 -2.07 -7.92
N GLY A 90 -15.49 -1.81 -7.23
CA GLY A 90 -14.40 -2.77 -7.09
C GLY A 90 -14.77 -3.97 -6.22
N THR A 91 -14.24 -5.12 -6.59
CA THR A 91 -14.23 -6.33 -5.77
C THR A 91 -13.34 -6.15 -4.54
N ILE A 92 -13.51 -7.02 -3.54
CA ILE A 92 -12.65 -7.03 -2.35
C ILE A 92 -11.18 -7.22 -2.73
N ASP A 93 -10.88 -8.11 -3.69
CA ASP A 93 -9.53 -8.35 -4.21
C ASP A 93 -8.94 -7.07 -4.84
N GLN A 94 -9.72 -6.34 -5.62
CA GLN A 94 -9.27 -5.08 -6.24
C GLN A 94 -8.98 -4.00 -5.20
N ILE A 95 -9.87 -3.85 -4.21
CA ILE A 95 -9.66 -2.91 -3.11
C ILE A 95 -8.42 -3.29 -2.30
N GLN A 96 -8.26 -4.57 -1.96
CA GLN A 96 -7.10 -5.07 -1.21
C GLN A 96 -5.79 -4.83 -1.96
N TYR A 97 -5.79 -5.09 -3.26
CA TYR A 97 -4.61 -4.87 -4.09
C TYR A 97 -4.21 -3.40 -4.14
N VAL A 98 -5.14 -2.49 -4.44
CA VAL A 98 -4.83 -1.05 -4.52
C VAL A 98 -4.39 -0.52 -3.17
N VAL A 99 -5.03 -0.92 -2.07
CA VAL A 99 -4.60 -0.55 -0.72
C VAL A 99 -3.17 -1.04 -0.45
N ALA A 100 -2.87 -2.30 -0.80
CA ALA A 100 -1.53 -2.86 -0.61
C ALA A 100 -0.48 -2.15 -1.51
N HIS A 101 -0.85 -1.76 -2.72
CA HIS A 101 -0.02 -1.01 -3.67
C HIS A 101 0.36 0.37 -3.12
N GLU A 102 -0.62 1.15 -2.66
CA GLU A 102 -0.35 2.49 -2.13
C GLU A 102 0.41 2.45 -0.81
N ILE A 103 0.22 1.40 0.01
CA ILE A 103 1.03 1.18 1.21
C ILE A 103 2.45 0.76 0.85
N ALA A 104 2.65 -0.04 -0.20
CA ALA A 104 3.98 -0.43 -0.65
C ALA A 104 4.82 0.81 -1.05
N HIS A 105 4.17 1.81 -1.65
CA HIS A 105 4.78 3.09 -2.00
C HIS A 105 5.26 3.95 -0.80
N ILE A 106 4.81 3.66 0.42
CA ILE A 106 5.35 4.30 1.63
C ILE A 106 6.84 3.94 1.82
N PHE A 107 7.25 2.76 1.36
CA PHE A 107 8.57 2.19 1.61
C PHE A 107 9.42 2.04 0.36
N TYR A 108 8.79 1.77 -0.79
CA TYR A 108 9.48 1.61 -2.07
C TYR A 108 8.80 2.49 -3.12
N ARG A 109 9.47 3.57 -3.54
CA ARG A 109 8.88 4.54 -4.46
C ARG A 109 8.74 3.98 -5.89
N ASN A 110 9.71 3.16 -6.29
CA ASN A 110 9.77 2.53 -7.60
C ASN A 110 9.16 1.13 -7.55
N HIS A 111 8.63 0.65 -8.69
CA HIS A 111 8.11 -0.71 -8.83
C HIS A 111 9.25 -1.72 -9.07
N ASP A 112 10.22 -1.77 -8.18
CA ASP A 112 11.33 -2.70 -8.21
C ASP A 112 10.97 -4.07 -7.58
N GLN A 113 11.94 -4.99 -7.56
CA GLN A 113 11.72 -6.32 -7.00
C GLN A 113 11.31 -6.27 -5.51
N GLU A 114 11.82 -5.30 -4.75
CA GLU A 114 11.48 -5.16 -3.33
C GLU A 114 10.03 -4.68 -3.15
N PHE A 115 9.56 -3.78 -4.01
CA PHE A 115 8.15 -3.39 -4.09
C PHE A 115 7.23 -4.59 -4.34
N TYR A 116 7.53 -5.40 -5.37
CA TYR A 116 6.68 -6.54 -5.72
C TYR A 116 6.72 -7.65 -4.67
N ASN A 117 7.88 -7.88 -4.06
CA ASN A 117 7.99 -8.85 -2.97
C ASN A 117 7.14 -8.44 -1.76
N LEU A 118 7.15 -7.16 -1.40
CA LEU A 118 6.28 -6.66 -0.35
C LEU A 118 4.79 -6.77 -0.71
N LEU A 119 4.45 -6.43 -1.94
CA LEU A 119 3.07 -6.53 -2.42
C LEU A 119 2.57 -7.98 -2.39
N ARG A 120 3.44 -8.94 -2.73
CA ARG A 120 3.20 -10.38 -2.55
C ARG A 120 3.00 -10.73 -1.08
N ASP A 121 3.81 -10.23 -0.17
CA ASP A 121 3.67 -10.55 1.26
C ASP A 121 2.36 -10.00 1.86
N TYR A 122 1.87 -8.87 1.35
CA TYR A 122 0.59 -8.29 1.76
C TYR A 122 -0.62 -9.05 1.23
N THR A 123 -0.57 -9.45 -0.05
CA THR A 123 -1.70 -10.06 -0.76
C THR A 123 -1.71 -11.58 -0.72
N GLY A 124 -0.55 -12.22 -0.56
CA GLY A 124 -0.35 -13.66 -0.77
C GLY A 124 -0.38 -14.07 -2.24
N TRP A 125 -0.33 -13.13 -3.19
CA TRP A 125 -0.53 -13.41 -4.61
C TRP A 125 0.78 -13.73 -5.33
N GLY A 126 0.74 -14.68 -6.26
CA GLY A 126 1.87 -14.97 -7.14
C GLY A 126 2.22 -13.80 -8.06
N GLU A 127 3.48 -13.73 -8.49
CA GLU A 127 4.03 -12.62 -9.30
C GLU A 127 3.22 -12.37 -10.59
N LYS A 128 2.81 -13.44 -11.28
CA LYS A 128 1.99 -13.35 -12.50
C LYS A 128 0.66 -12.64 -12.24
N LYS A 129 0.00 -12.90 -11.10
CA LYS A 129 -1.25 -12.20 -10.73
C LYS A 129 -0.95 -10.73 -10.45
N LEU A 130 0.09 -10.42 -9.67
CA LEU A 130 0.45 -9.04 -9.29
C LEU A 130 0.76 -8.13 -10.48
N ARG A 131 1.47 -8.64 -11.50
CA ARG A 131 1.84 -7.87 -12.70
C ARG A 131 0.64 -7.65 -13.62
N ASN A 132 -0.20 -8.67 -13.81
CA ASN A 132 -1.31 -8.62 -14.77
C ASN A 132 -2.61 -8.02 -14.19
N PHE A 133 -2.66 -7.79 -12.87
CA PHE A 133 -3.87 -7.32 -12.19
C PHE A 133 -4.29 -5.92 -12.64
N TRP A 134 -3.31 -5.04 -12.95
CA TRP A 134 -3.59 -3.70 -13.48
C TRP A 134 -4.22 -3.74 -14.87
N ASP A 135 -3.70 -4.59 -15.76
CA ASP A 135 -4.07 -4.56 -17.19
C ASP A 135 -5.41 -5.23 -17.50
N SER A 136 -5.79 -6.28 -16.75
CA SER A 136 -6.89 -7.16 -17.13
C SER A 136 -8.18 -6.99 -16.33
N ASP A 137 -8.09 -6.58 -15.06
CA ASP A 137 -9.24 -6.55 -14.17
C ASP A 137 -9.81 -5.14 -13.93
N PHE A 138 -9.01 -4.08 -14.11
CA PHE A 138 -9.49 -2.71 -13.98
C PHE A 138 -10.17 -2.17 -15.25
N ALA A 139 -9.78 -2.66 -16.43
CA ALA A 139 -10.43 -2.31 -17.70
C ALA A 139 -11.94 -2.65 -17.70
N LYS A 140 -12.35 -3.68 -16.94
CA LYS A 140 -13.74 -4.13 -16.81
C LYS A 140 -14.61 -3.25 -15.91
N LEU A 141 -14.02 -2.35 -15.11
CA LEU A 141 -14.75 -1.45 -14.22
C LEU A 141 -15.16 -0.13 -14.90
N VAL A 142 -14.61 0.14 -16.08
CA VAL A 142 -14.86 1.34 -16.90
C VAL A 142 -15.48 1.00 -18.27
N SER A 143 -15.75 -0.28 -18.53
CA SER A 143 -16.51 -0.80 -19.68
C SER A 143 -17.97 -1.03 -19.30
#